data_AF-A0A7L2U3G4-F1
#
_entry.id   AF-A0A7L2U3G4-F1
#
_cell.length_a   1.000
_cell.length_b   1.000
_cell.length_c   1.000
_cell.angle_alpha   90.00
_cell.angle_beta   90.00
_cell.angle_gamma   90.00
#
_symmetry.space_group_name_H-M   'P 1'
#
loop_
_entity.id
_entity.type
_entity.pdbx_description
1 polymer ?
#
loop_
_entity_poly.entity_id
_entity_poly.type
_entity_poly.pdbx_seq_one_letter_code
_entity_poly.pdbx_strand_id
1 'polypeptide(L)' 'QEGEMPDEVNIDDLLELETDEERAQKLQGILKSCTADTKEFIQELLAQLKGLPKQQVLQRPSPEDPNPP' A
#
# COMPACT_ATOMS: atom_id res chain seq x y z
N GLN A 1 9.72 -24.35 6.53
CA GLN A 1 9.63 -23.60 5.27
C GLN A 1 8.86 -22.35 5.60
N GLU A 2 9.57 -21.26 5.84
CA GLU A 2 8.98 -19.94 5.96
C GLU A 2 8.47 -19.62 4.55
N GLY A 3 7.16 -19.58 4.38
CA GLY A 3 6.53 -19.29 3.09
C GLY A 3 7.09 -17.98 2.58
N GLU A 4 7.56 -17.99 1.33
CA GLU A 4 8.01 -16.80 0.62
C GLU A 4 6.99 -15.69 0.89
N MET A 5 7.44 -14.63 1.59
CA MET A 5 6.60 -13.46 1.78
C MET A 5 6.15 -13.03 0.39
N PRO A 6 4.84 -12.90 0.14
CA PRO A 6 4.36 -12.44 -1.16
C PRO A 6 5.00 -11.09 -1.45
N ASP A 7 5.21 -10.78 -2.74
CA ASP A 7 5.69 -9.47 -3.18
C ASP A 7 4.96 -8.36 -2.41
N GLU A 8 5.72 -7.62 -1.59
CA GLU A 8 5.17 -6.58 -0.74
C GLU A 8 4.56 -5.49 -1.61
N VAL A 9 3.32 -5.11 -1.31
CA VAL A 9 2.65 -4.00 -1.98
C VAL A 9 2.89 -2.70 -1.21
N ASN A 10 3.55 -1.74 -1.86
CA ASN A 10 3.76 -0.41 -1.29
C ASN A 10 2.45 0.38 -1.34
N ILE A 11 1.86 0.65 -0.17
CA ILE A 11 0.63 1.44 -0.07
C ILE A 11 0.86 2.89 -0.51
N ASP A 12 2.03 3.45 -0.24
CA ASP A 12 2.38 4.80 -0.69
C ASP A 12 2.37 4.93 -2.22
N ASP A 13 2.98 3.98 -2.94
CA ASP A 13 2.92 3.91 -4.41
C ASP A 13 1.47 3.92 -4.93
N LEU A 14 0.57 3.16 -4.28
CA LEU A 14 -0.83 3.11 -4.69
C LEU A 14 -1.56 4.42 -4.37
N LEU A 15 -1.20 5.08 -3.27
CA LEU A 15 -1.72 6.39 -2.91
C LEU A 15 -1.21 7.48 -3.87
N GLU A 16 -0.02 7.36 -4.44
CA GLU A 16 0.49 8.30 -5.44
C GLU A 16 -0.32 8.27 -6.75
N LEU A 17 -0.78 7.09 -7.16
CA LEU A 17 -1.59 6.93 -8.36
C LEU A 17 -2.87 7.77 -8.32
N GLU A 18 -3.23 8.32 -9.47
CA GLU A 18 -4.34 9.27 -9.60
C GLU A 18 -5.68 8.55 -9.71
N THR A 19 -5.70 7.41 -10.41
CA THR A 19 -6.92 6.68 -10.73
C THR A 19 -6.99 5.29 -10.09
N ASP A 20 -8.20 4.82 -9.84
CA ASP A 20 -8.42 3.43 -9.36
C ASP A 20 -8.03 2.39 -10.40
N GLU A 21 -8.08 2.73 -11.69
CA GLU A 21 -7.71 1.84 -12.79
C GLU A 21 -6.20 1.55 -12.78
N GLU A 22 -5.36 2.57 -12.60
CA GLU A 22 -3.91 2.38 -12.48
C GLU A 22 -3.55 1.57 -11.23
N ARG A 23 -4.22 1.84 -10.10
CA ARG A 23 -4.04 1.08 -8.87
C ARG A 23 -4.43 -0.39 -9.07
N ALA A 24 -5.55 -0.65 -9.73
CA ALA A 24 -6.00 -2.00 -10.04
C ALA A 24 -5.03 -2.74 -10.97
N GLN A 25 -4.48 -2.07 -11.98
CA GLN A 25 -3.48 -2.64 -12.89
C GLN A 25 -2.20 -3.01 -12.14
N LYS A 26 -1.69 -2.13 -11.27
CA LYS A 26 -0.49 -2.42 -10.47
C LYS A 26 -0.72 -3.57 -9.49
N LEU A 27 -1.88 -3.60 -8.83
CA LEU A 27 -2.27 -4.70 -7.94
C LEU A 27 -2.43 -6.04 -8.68
N GLN A 28 -3.03 -6.05 -9.88
CA GLN A 28 -3.08 -7.26 -10.71
C GLN A 28 -1.68 -7.75 -11.11
N GLY A 29 -0.75 -6.83 -11.37
CA GLY A 29 0.64 -7.17 -11.68
C GLY A 29 1.36 -7.85 -10.51
N ILE A 30 1.18 -7.33 -9.30
CA ILE A 30 1.77 -7.88 -8.06
C ILE A 30 1.14 -9.23 -7.72
N LEU A 31 -0.19 -9.31 -7.77
CA LEU A 31 -0.96 -10.51 -7.45
C LEU A 31 -1.01 -11.52 -8.61
N LYS A 32 -0.22 -11.31 -9.67
CA LYS A 32 -0.20 -12.19 -10.86
C LYS A 32 0.28 -13.61 -10.53
N SER A 33 1.10 -13.75 -9.50
CA SER A 33 1.56 -15.05 -8.99
C SER A 33 0.52 -15.75 -8.11
N CYS A 34 -0.52 -15.04 -7.66
CA CYS A 34 -1.61 -15.65 -6.93
C CYS A 34 -2.48 -16.49 -7.87
N THR A 35 -2.75 -17.73 -7.45
CA THR A 35 -3.64 -18.66 -8.17
C THR A 35 -5.12 -18.45 -7.83
N ALA A 36 -5.41 -17.60 -6.84
CA ALA A 36 -6.76 -17.25 -6.41
C ALA A 36 -7.31 -16.04 -7.19
N ASP A 37 -8.64 -15.92 -7.23
CA ASP A 37 -9.30 -14.75 -7.81
C ASP A 37 -9.06 -13.52 -6.93
N THR A 38 -8.23 -12.60 -7.41
CA THR A 38 -7.81 -11.42 -6.67
C THR A 38 -8.70 -10.21 -6.94
N LYS A 39 -9.74 -10.36 -7.76
CA LYS A 39 -10.57 -9.24 -8.20
C LYS A 39 -11.36 -8.58 -7.07
N GLU A 40 -11.97 -9.38 -6.19
CA GLU A 40 -12.67 -8.86 -5.02
C GLU A 40 -11.72 -8.17 -4.05
N PHE A 41 -10.57 -8.81 -3.76
CA PHE A 41 -9.53 -8.23 -2.91
C PHE A 41 -9.04 -6.87 -3.44
N ILE A 42 -8.79 -6.77 -4.75
CA ILE A 42 -8.37 -5.51 -5.38
C ILE A 42 -9.45 -4.44 -5.21
N GLN A 43 -10.73 -4.76 -5.40
CA GLN A 43 -11.80 -3.79 -5.22
C GLN A 43 -11.93 -3.30 -3.77
N GLU A 44 -11.82 -4.21 -2.80
CA GLU A 44 -11.84 -3.86 -1.38
C GLU A 44 -10.65 -2.98 -1.00
N LEU A 45 -9.45 -3.32 -1.48
CA LEU A 45 -8.25 -2.54 -1.22
C LEU A 45 -8.35 -1.12 -1.80
N LEU A 46 -8.86 -0.98 -3.04
CA LEU A 46 -9.13 0.33 -3.64
C LEU A 46 -10.13 1.16 -2.83
N ALA A 47 -11.18 0.52 -2.31
CA ALA A 47 -12.15 1.18 -1.44
C ALA A 47 -11.51 1.66 -0.13
N GLN A 48 -10.62 0.87 0.47
CA GLN A 48 -9.86 1.29 1.65
C GLN A 48 -8.88 2.42 1.34
N LEU A 49 -8.20 2.39 0.19
CA LEU A 49 -7.26 3.42 -0.24
C LEU A 49 -7.93 4.79 -0.43
N LYS A 50 -9.20 4.83 -0.86
CA LYS A 50 -9.97 6.08 -0.94
C LYS A 50 -10.19 6.74 0.42
N GLY A 51 -10.21 5.96 1.49
CA GLY A 51 -10.33 6.43 2.86
C GLY A 51 -8.99 6.73 3.54
N LEU A 52 -7.87 6.29 2.96
CA LEU A 52 -6.54 6.58 3.51
C LEU A 52 -6.11 7.99 3.11
N PRO A 53 -5.72 8.85 4.07
CA PRO A 53 -5.10 10.11 3.72
C PRO A 53 -3.75 9.83 3.03
N LYS A 54 -3.60 10.27 1.76
CA LYS A 54 -2.30 10.35 1.08
C LYS A 54 -1.35 11.08 2.03
N GLN A 55 -0.29 10.42 2.45
CA GLN A 55 0.56 10.74 3.60
C GLN A 55 0.98 12.24 3.70
N GLN A 56 0.09 13.11 4.18
CA GLN A 56 0.38 14.51 4.49
C GLN A 56 0.38 14.79 6.00
N VAL A 57 0.09 13.80 6.85
CA VAL A 57 -0.29 14.08 8.25
C VAL A 57 0.77 13.74 9.30
N LEU A 58 1.88 13.08 9.00
CA LEU A 58 2.89 12.84 10.05
C LEU A 58 4.32 13.08 9.56
N GLN A 59 4.61 14.31 9.13
CA GLN A 59 5.82 14.96 9.65
C GLN A 59 5.60 15.24 11.15
N ARG A 60 5.42 14.19 11.95
CA ARG A 60 5.79 14.30 13.35
C ARG A 60 7.31 14.26 13.29
N PRO A 61 8.04 15.31 13.71
CA PRO A 61 9.41 15.06 14.11
C PRO A 61 9.31 13.89 15.09
N SER A 62 10.02 12.79 14.79
CA SER A 62 10.38 11.85 15.85
C SER A 62 10.78 12.72 17.05
N PRO A 63 10.33 12.45 18.28
CA PRO A 63 10.93 13.11 19.42
C PRO A 63 12.42 12.76 19.37
N GLU A 64 13.19 13.63 18.74
CA GLU A 64 14.63 13.66 18.81
C GLU A 64 14.91 13.67 20.30
N ASP A 65 15.59 12.62 20.72
CA ASP A 65 16.08 12.36 22.06
C ASP A 65 16.36 13.69 22.79
N PRO A 66 15.69 14.00 23.92
CA PRO A 66 15.87 15.29 24.59
C PRO A 66 17.22 15.42 25.32
N ASN A 67 18.25 14.64 24.95
CA ASN A 67 19.57 14.74 25.57
C ASN A 67 20.67 15.22 24.58
N PRO A 68 20.69 16.50 24.21
CA PRO A 68 21.94 17.20 23.90
C PRO A 68 22.65 17.61 25.23
N PRO A 69 23.97 17.91 25.18
CA PRO A 69 25.00 17.50 26.16
C PRO A 69 24.93 18.12 27.56
#